data_AF-A0A2A4MT15-F1
#
_entry.id   AF-A0A2A4MT15-F1
#
_cell.length_a   1.000
_cell.length_b   1.000
_cell.length_c   1.000
_cell.angle_alpha   90.00
_cell.angle_beta   90.00
_cell.angle_gamma   90.00
#
_symmetry.space_group_name_H-M   'P 1'
#
loop_
_entity.id
_entity.type
_entity.pdbx_description
1 polymer ?
#
loop_
_entity_poly.entity_id
_entity_poly.type
_entity_poly.pdbx_seq_one_letter_code
_entity_poly.pdbx_strand_id
1 'polypeptide(L)'
;YKDDAKIVGHYLGLLRQVGADAEAAELIENYSLKHWQDEFALLYSELKLTDSAKHLKKAEAWLSQRADNASLLLSLGRLSLKAELWGKAREYFEASIKISPDPVSFAELQRLLRNLADTKAVEELSHTYAQHIEASLPLLPMPSKLLSND
;
A
#
# COMPACT_ATOMS: atom_id res chain seq x y z
N TYR A 1 -11.19 -14.96 23.32
CA TYR A 1 -9.71 -14.88 23.27
C TYR A 1 -9.20 -14.89 21.84
N LYS A 2 -9.62 -15.85 20.98
CA LYS A 2 -9.19 -15.93 19.57
C LYS A 2 -9.64 -14.77 18.66
N ASP A 3 -10.55 -13.91 19.14
CA ASP A 3 -11.16 -12.84 18.34
C ASP A 3 -10.65 -11.43 18.69
N ASP A 4 -9.74 -11.30 19.67
CA ASP A 4 -9.19 -9.99 20.04
C ASP A 4 -8.03 -9.61 19.10
N ALA A 5 -8.22 -8.54 18.32
CA ALA A 5 -7.26 -8.05 17.34
C ALA A 5 -5.90 -7.71 17.96
N LYS A 6 -5.87 -7.26 19.23
CA LYS A 6 -4.61 -6.94 19.91
C LYS A 6 -3.80 -8.20 20.21
N ILE A 7 -4.46 -9.24 20.71
CA ILE A 7 -3.81 -10.52 21.01
C ILE A 7 -3.27 -11.14 19.72
N VAL A 8 -4.08 -11.14 18.66
CA VAL A 8 -3.67 -11.66 17.35
C VAL A 8 -2.51 -10.84 16.78
N GLY A 9 -2.56 -9.51 16.86
CA GLY A 9 -1.47 -8.63 16.44
C GLY A 9 -0.16 -8.91 17.19
N HIS A 10 -0.21 -9.09 18.51
CA HIS A 10 0.97 -9.47 19.29
C HIS A 10 1.54 -10.83 18.88
N TYR A 11 0.68 -11.83 18.68
CA TYR A 11 1.11 -13.15 18.25
C TYR A 11 1.71 -13.14 16.84
N LEU A 12 1.13 -12.38 15.90
CA LEU A 12 1.71 -12.15 14.57
C LEU A 12 3.10 -11.51 14.66
N GLY A 13 3.30 -10.55 15.57
CA GLY A 13 4.60 -9.96 15.84
C GLY A 13 5.64 -11.00 16.27
N LEU A 14 5.26 -11.92 17.16
CA LEU A 14 6.15 -13.01 17.60
C LEU A 14 6.47 -14.00 16.46
N LEU A 15 5.48 -14.38 15.66
CA LEU A 15 5.68 -15.28 14.51
C LEU A 15 6.68 -14.69 13.51
N ARG A 16 6.57 -13.40 13.20
CA ARG A 16 7.53 -12.70 12.33
C ARG A 16 8.95 -12.67 12.91
N GLN A 17 9.09 -12.48 14.23
CA GLN A 17 10.39 -12.46 14.89
C GLN A 17 11.12 -13.81 14.80
N VAL A 18 10.38 -14.92 14.82
CA VAL A 18 10.96 -16.27 14.69
C VAL A 18 11.00 -16.79 13.24
N GLY A 19 10.59 -15.97 12.27
CA GLY A 19 10.58 -16.34 10.85
C GLY A 19 9.46 -17.30 10.43
N ALA A 20 8.42 -17.44 11.25
CA ALA A 20 7.25 -18.28 11.00
C ALA A 20 6.21 -17.55 10.12
N ASP A 21 6.66 -17.11 8.94
CA ASP A 21 5.86 -16.28 8.02
C ASP A 21 4.67 -17.06 7.43
N ALA A 22 4.78 -18.37 7.24
CA ALA A 22 3.68 -19.20 6.74
C ALA A 22 2.55 -19.30 7.76
N GLU A 23 2.88 -19.50 9.03
CA GLU A 23 1.94 -19.54 10.14
C GLU A 23 1.29 -18.17 10.36
N ALA A 24 2.06 -17.08 10.23
CA ALA A 24 1.53 -15.73 10.28
C ALA A 24 0.53 -15.46 9.15
N ALA A 25 0.84 -15.91 7.93
CA ALA A 25 -0.04 -15.78 6.78
C ALA A 25 -1.36 -16.54 7.00
N GLU A 26 -1.31 -17.80 7.44
CA GLU A 26 -2.50 -18.60 7.72
C GLU A 26 -3.37 -17.95 8.82
N LEU A 27 -2.74 -17.42 9.87
CA LEU A 27 -3.46 -16.74 10.94
C LEU A 27 -4.17 -15.47 10.43
N ILE A 28 -3.49 -14.63 9.64
CA ILE A 28 -4.09 -13.43 9.05
C ILE A 28 -5.25 -13.80 8.14
N GLU A 29 -5.06 -14.79 7.25
CA GLU A 29 -6.08 -15.24 6.31
C GLU A 29 -7.34 -15.70 7.04
N ASN A 30 -7.20 -16.55 8.06
CA ASN A 30 -8.32 -17.08 8.83
C ASN A 30 -9.01 -16.01 9.69
N TYR A 31 -8.24 -15.12 10.31
CA TYR A 31 -8.79 -14.07 11.17
C TYR A 31 -9.56 -13.03 10.34
N SER A 32 -9.02 -12.64 9.19
CA SER A 32 -9.60 -11.62 8.30
C SER A 32 -10.95 -12.01 7.70
N LEU A 33 -11.29 -13.31 7.69
CA LEU A 33 -12.62 -13.80 7.28
C LEU A 33 -13.75 -13.30 8.19
N LYS A 34 -13.46 -13.07 9.48
CA LYS A 34 -14.45 -12.68 10.49
C LYS A 34 -14.20 -11.29 11.05
N HIS A 35 -12.93 -10.91 11.17
CA HIS A 35 -12.50 -9.71 11.86
C HIS A 35 -11.48 -8.96 11.02
N TRP A 36 -11.98 -8.14 10.10
CA TRP A 36 -11.12 -7.37 9.23
C TRP A 36 -10.35 -6.29 10.01
N GLN A 37 -9.06 -6.16 9.70
CA GLN A 37 -8.17 -5.11 10.17
C GLN A 37 -7.25 -4.71 9.02
N ASP A 38 -7.23 -3.43 8.64
CA ASP A 38 -6.41 -2.91 7.53
C ASP A 38 -4.91 -3.20 7.76
N GLU A 39 -4.47 -3.06 9.01
CA GLU A 39 -3.13 -3.41 9.48
C GLU A 39 -2.73 -4.83 9.09
N PHE A 40 -3.66 -5.79 9.12
CA PHE A 40 -3.35 -7.19 8.86
C PHE A 40 -3.13 -7.45 7.36
N ALA A 41 -3.81 -6.72 6.48
CA ALA A 41 -3.50 -6.77 5.05
C ALA A 41 -2.08 -6.23 4.79
N LEU A 42 -1.71 -5.12 5.44
CA LEU A 42 -0.37 -4.54 5.33
C LEU A 42 0.70 -5.53 5.84
N LEU A 43 0.51 -6.10 7.03
CA LEU A 43 1.40 -7.12 7.59
C LEU A 43 1.53 -8.33 6.67
N TYR A 44 0.42 -8.82 6.10
CA TYR A 44 0.41 -9.95 5.17
C TYR A 44 1.28 -9.67 3.93
N SER A 45 1.21 -8.45 3.40
CA SER A 45 2.02 -8.05 2.25
C SER A 45 3.52 -8.01 2.54
N GLU A 46 3.94 -7.99 3.80
CA GLU A 46 5.35 -7.94 4.20
C GLU A 46 5.98 -9.33 4.38
N LEU A 47 5.17 -10.36 4.64
CA LEU A 47 5.62 -11.75 4.90
C LEU A 47 6.44 -12.32 3.74
N LYS A 48 7.49 -13.10 4.04
CA LYS A 48 8.35 -13.78 3.05
C LYS A 48 7.76 -15.14 2.72
N LEU A 49 6.84 -15.15 1.77
CA LEU A 49 6.11 -16.35 1.35
C LEU A 49 6.70 -16.88 0.04
N THR A 50 6.75 -18.21 -0.11
CA THR A 50 7.38 -18.87 -1.26
C THR A 50 6.52 -18.87 -2.53
N ASP A 51 5.20 -18.74 -2.41
CA ASP A 51 4.25 -18.72 -3.54
C ASP A 51 3.49 -17.40 -3.60
N SER A 52 4.18 -16.33 -4.04
CA SER A 52 3.64 -14.97 -4.10
C SER A 52 2.32 -14.89 -4.89
N ALA A 53 2.21 -15.64 -5.99
CA ALA A 53 1.02 -15.62 -6.84
C ALA A 53 -0.22 -16.23 -6.14
N LYS A 54 -0.03 -17.32 -5.40
CA LYS A 54 -1.11 -17.90 -4.58
C LYS A 54 -1.56 -16.96 -3.47
N HIS A 55 -0.62 -16.32 -2.78
CA HIS A 55 -0.95 -15.37 -1.70
C HIS A 55 -1.60 -14.10 -2.22
N LEU A 56 -1.17 -13.59 -3.38
CA LEU A 56 -1.85 -12.53 -4.09
C LEU A 56 -3.31 -12.90 -4.39
N LYS A 57 -3.56 -14.07 -4.98
CA LYS A 57 -4.93 -14.53 -5.31
C LYS A 57 -5.82 -14.64 -4.06
N LYS A 58 -5.26 -15.10 -2.94
CA LYS A 58 -5.99 -15.15 -1.66
C LYS A 58 -6.35 -13.75 -1.17
N ALA A 59 -5.40 -12.82 -1.19
CA ALA A 59 -5.64 -11.44 -0.76
C ALA A 59 -6.63 -10.72 -1.68
N GLU A 60 -6.62 -10.99 -2.99
CA GLU A 60 -7.57 -10.43 -3.95
C GLU A 60 -9.02 -10.82 -3.65
N ALA A 61 -9.24 -12.01 -3.09
CA ALA A 61 -10.58 -12.43 -2.67
C ALA A 61 -11.18 -11.49 -1.61
N TRP A 62 -10.35 -10.80 -0.82
CA TRP A 62 -10.80 -9.82 0.17
C TRP A 62 -11.45 -8.58 -0.47
N LEU A 63 -11.12 -8.25 -1.73
CA LEU A 63 -11.71 -7.11 -2.45
C LEU A 63 -13.22 -7.27 -2.68
N SER A 64 -13.74 -8.50 -2.73
CA SER A 64 -15.17 -8.77 -2.96
C SER A 64 -16.09 -8.04 -1.97
N GLN A 65 -15.61 -7.75 -0.76
CA GLN A 65 -16.33 -7.00 0.27
C GLN A 65 -15.70 -5.63 0.55
N ARG A 66 -14.58 -5.29 -0.10
CA ARG A 66 -13.64 -4.21 0.28
C ARG A 66 -12.97 -3.57 -0.93
N ALA A 67 -13.73 -3.36 -2.01
CA ALA A 67 -13.19 -2.88 -3.27
C ALA A 67 -12.43 -1.53 -3.13
N ASP A 68 -12.91 -0.65 -2.24
CA ASP A 68 -12.34 0.68 -2.03
C ASP A 68 -11.50 0.80 -0.74
N ASN A 69 -10.83 -0.27 -0.31
CA ASN A 69 -9.95 -0.23 0.86
C ASN A 69 -8.49 0.09 0.44
N ALA A 70 -8.03 1.31 0.77
CA ALA A 70 -6.71 1.79 0.35
C ALA A 70 -5.53 0.92 0.87
N SER A 71 -5.62 0.44 2.11
CA SER A 71 -4.60 -0.42 2.74
C SER A 71 -4.54 -1.81 2.09
N LEU A 72 -5.69 -2.38 1.75
CA LEU A 72 -5.77 -3.62 0.98
C LEU A 72 -5.18 -3.43 -0.41
N LEU A 73 -5.54 -2.37 -1.13
CA LEU A 73 -5.00 -2.10 -2.46
C LEU A 73 -3.47 -1.90 -2.43
N LEU A 74 -2.95 -1.16 -1.45
CA LEU A 74 -1.50 -1.03 -1.24
C LEU A 74 -0.84 -2.40 -1.01
N SER A 75 -1.47 -3.25 -0.21
CA SER A 75 -1.01 -4.61 0.09
C SER A 75 -1.00 -5.50 -1.17
N LEU A 76 -2.02 -5.39 -2.00
CA LEU A 76 -2.12 -6.10 -3.29
C LEU A 76 -1.07 -5.63 -4.29
N GLY A 77 -0.75 -4.33 -4.31
CA GLY A 77 0.35 -3.79 -5.10
C GLY A 77 1.69 -4.42 -4.71
N ARG A 78 1.99 -4.50 -3.41
CA ARG A 78 3.21 -5.15 -2.89
C ARG A 78 3.26 -6.65 -3.21
N LEU A 79 2.16 -7.37 -3.04
CA LEU A 79 2.07 -8.80 -3.40
C LEU A 79 2.23 -9.02 -4.91
N SER A 80 1.69 -8.11 -5.74
CA SER A 80 1.86 -8.13 -7.19
C SER A 80 3.33 -7.92 -7.57
N LEU A 81 4.05 -7.01 -6.89
CA LEU A 81 5.50 -6.87 -7.08
C LEU A 81 6.23 -8.19 -6.72
N LYS A 82 5.89 -8.81 -5.59
CA LYS A 82 6.48 -10.10 -5.18
C LYS A 82 6.18 -11.25 -6.14
N ALA A 83 5.09 -11.15 -6.90
CA ALA A 83 4.70 -12.10 -7.94
C ALA A 83 5.16 -11.68 -9.35
N GLU A 84 5.97 -10.62 -9.45
CA GLU A 84 6.50 -10.08 -10.71
C GLU A 84 5.42 -9.59 -11.70
N LEU A 85 4.26 -9.21 -11.17
CA LEU A 85 3.12 -8.68 -11.93
C LEU A 85 3.12 -7.14 -11.90
N TRP A 86 4.07 -6.53 -12.63
CA TRP A 86 4.33 -5.08 -12.58
C TRP A 86 3.15 -4.20 -12.98
N GLY A 87 2.43 -4.56 -14.06
CA GLY A 87 1.25 -3.81 -14.50
C GLY A 87 0.14 -3.82 -13.44
N LYS A 88 -0.09 -4.98 -12.82
CA LYS A 88 -1.07 -5.14 -11.75
C LYS A 88 -0.67 -4.39 -10.48
N ALA A 89 0.62 -4.40 -10.15
CA ALA A 89 1.14 -3.62 -9.04
C ALA A 89 0.88 -2.11 -9.24
N ARG A 90 1.15 -1.60 -10.45
CA ARG A 90 0.84 -0.21 -10.82
C ARG A 90 -0.64 0.11 -10.64
N GLU A 91 -1.53 -0.71 -11.22
CA GLU A 91 -2.99 -0.52 -11.10
C GLU A 91 -3.46 -0.45 -9.64
N TYR A 92 -2.95 -1.36 -8.78
CA TYR A 92 -3.31 -1.36 -7.37
C TYR A 92 -2.78 -0.15 -6.59
N PHE A 93 -1.55 0.30 -6.86
CA PHE A 93 -1.03 1.51 -6.21
C PHE A 93 -1.78 2.77 -6.67
N GLU A 94 -2.07 2.89 -7.97
CA GLU A 94 -2.88 4.01 -8.51
C GLU A 94 -4.28 4.03 -7.88
N ALA A 95 -4.92 2.86 -7.75
CA ALA A 95 -6.21 2.73 -7.08
C ALA A 95 -6.13 3.11 -5.59
N SER A 96 -5.08 2.68 -4.87
CA SER A 96 -4.85 3.06 -3.48
C SER A 96 -4.71 4.57 -3.31
N ILE A 97 -3.88 5.22 -4.14
CA ILE A 97 -3.64 6.68 -4.14
C ILE A 97 -4.94 7.45 -4.39
N LYS A 98 -5.76 6.99 -5.34
CA LYS A 98 -7.04 7.63 -5.67
C LYS A 98 -8.00 7.67 -4.48
N ILE A 99 -7.96 6.66 -3.61
CA ILE A 99 -8.82 6.56 -2.43
C ILE A 99 -8.22 7.33 -1.26
N SER A 100 -6.93 7.12 -1.01
CA SER A 100 -6.17 7.79 0.04
C SER A 100 -4.80 8.17 -0.50
N PRO A 101 -4.55 9.47 -0.79
CA PRO A 101 -3.27 9.99 -1.29
C PRO A 101 -2.12 9.88 -0.28
N ASP A 102 -1.75 8.66 0.09
CA ASP A 102 -0.75 8.37 1.11
C ASP A 102 0.69 8.41 0.54
N PRO A 103 1.65 9.08 1.22
CA PRO A 103 3.03 9.17 0.75
C PRO A 103 3.72 7.82 0.49
N VAL A 104 3.36 6.77 1.23
CA VAL A 104 3.93 5.41 1.01
C VAL A 104 3.44 4.85 -0.32
N SER A 105 2.15 4.98 -0.64
CA SER A 105 1.62 4.52 -1.93
C SER A 105 2.25 5.28 -3.10
N PHE A 106 2.46 6.60 -2.99
CA PHE A 106 3.19 7.37 -3.98
C PHE A 106 4.64 6.89 -4.15
N ALA A 107 5.37 6.69 -3.05
CA ALA A 107 6.76 6.27 -3.09
C ALA A 107 6.94 4.86 -3.70
N GLU A 108 6.04 3.94 -3.38
CA GLU A 108 6.01 2.58 -3.93
C GLU A 108 5.77 2.59 -5.44
N LEU A 109 4.77 3.35 -5.90
CA LEU A 109 4.49 3.50 -7.33
C LEU A 109 5.65 4.19 -8.06
N GLN A 110 6.20 5.27 -7.51
CA GLN A 110 7.33 5.97 -8.10
C GLN A 110 8.56 5.05 -8.22
N ARG A 111 8.83 4.22 -7.20
CA ARG A 111 9.90 3.21 -7.23
C ARG A 111 9.67 2.21 -8.36
N LEU A 112 8.45 1.71 -8.52
CA LEU A 112 8.10 0.80 -9.62
C LEU A 112 8.33 1.46 -10.99
N LEU A 113 7.76 2.65 -11.22
CA LEU A 113 7.87 3.36 -12.50
C LEU A 113 9.30 3.69 -12.89
N ARG A 114 10.15 4.06 -11.92
CA ARG A 114 11.59 4.27 -12.13
C ARG A 114 12.29 3.01 -12.64
N ASN A 115 12.00 1.85 -12.05
CA ASN A 115 12.58 0.57 -12.46
C ASN A 115 12.05 0.11 -13.83
N LEU A 116 10.86 0.57 -14.24
CA LEU A 116 10.30 0.37 -15.58
C LEU A 116 10.80 1.41 -16.60
N ALA A 117 11.67 2.34 -16.20
CA ALA A 117 12.16 3.46 -17.01
C ALA A 117 11.06 4.38 -17.60
N ASP A 118 9.87 4.40 -16.98
CA ASP A 118 8.75 5.27 -17.37
C ASP A 118 8.90 6.67 -16.74
N THR A 119 9.86 7.43 -17.27
CA THR A 119 10.22 8.76 -16.76
C THR A 119 9.07 9.76 -16.81
N LYS A 120 8.24 9.68 -17.85
CA LYS A 120 7.05 10.52 -18.01
C LYS A 120 6.04 10.26 -16.89
N ALA A 121 5.72 8.99 -16.62
CA ALA A 121 4.80 8.67 -15.53
C ALA A 121 5.37 9.06 -14.15
N VAL A 122 6.69 8.97 -13.95
CA VAL A 122 7.34 9.47 -12.72
C VAL A 122 7.16 10.97 -12.54
N GLU A 123 7.32 11.76 -13.60
CA GLU A 123 7.13 13.21 -13.58
C GLU A 123 5.68 13.59 -13.29
N GLU A 124 4.72 12.96 -13.98
CA GLU A 124 3.28 13.16 -13.77
C GLU A 124 2.86 12.80 -12.34
N LEU A 125 3.38 11.68 -11.81
CA LEU A 125 3.12 11.27 -10.44
C LEU A 125 3.70 12.25 -9.42
N SER A 126 4.91 12.75 -9.65
CA SER A 126 5.57 13.72 -8.76
C SER A 126 4.80 15.04 -8.74
N HIS A 127 4.30 15.49 -9.89
CA HIS A 127 3.45 16.68 -9.98
C HIS A 127 2.13 16.48 -9.22
N THR A 128 1.48 15.33 -9.41
CA THR A 128 0.24 14.98 -8.71
C THR A 128 0.45 14.95 -7.19
N TYR A 129 1.54 14.33 -6.73
CA TYR A 129 1.91 14.32 -5.31
C TYR A 129 2.10 15.73 -4.75
N ALA A 130 2.84 16.59 -5.46
CA ALA A 130 3.07 17.98 -5.05
C ALA A 130 1.75 18.75 -4.90
N GLN A 131 0.81 18.63 -5.85
CA GLN A 131 -0.51 19.27 -5.75
C GLN A 131 -1.29 18.81 -4.51
N HIS A 132 -1.25 17.52 -4.18
CA HIS A 132 -1.91 16.99 -2.98
C HIS A 132 -1.30 17.56 -1.69
N ILE A 133 0.04 17.64 -1.63
CA ILE A 133 0.73 18.23 -0.48
C ILE A 133 0.43 19.72 -0.39
N GLU A 134 0.54 20.48 -1.49
CA GLU A 134 0.24 21.91 -1.55
C GLU A 134 -1.17 22.24 -1.06
N ALA A 135 -2.16 21.42 -1.41
CA ALA A 135 -3.54 21.58 -0.95
C ALA A 135 -3.70 21.41 0.59
N SER A 136 -2.75 20.74 1.24
CA SER A 136 -2.73 20.52 2.71
C SER A 136 -1.88 21.53 3.47
N LEU A 137 -1.11 22.37 2.78
CA LEU A 137 -0.21 23.33 3.42
C LEU A 137 -1.00 24.47 4.08
N PRO A 138 -0.49 25.02 5.20
CA PRO A 138 -1.06 26.23 5.75
C PRO A 138 -0.88 27.39 4.78
N LEU A 139 -1.87 28.30 4.75
CA LEU A 139 -1.80 29.52 3.96
C LEU A 139 -0.79 30.49 4.59
N LEU A 140 0.46 30.41 4.13
CA LEU A 140 1.53 31.31 4.53
C LEU A 140 1.68 32.44 3.50
N PRO A 141 2.07 33.66 3.93
CA PRO A 141 2.32 34.74 3.01
C PRO A 141 3.44 34.35 2.06
N MET A 142 3.11 34.24 0.77
CA MET A 142 4.09 34.03 -0.29
C MET A 142 4.70 35.37 -0.69
N PRO A 143 5.97 35.40 -1.14
CA PRO A 143 6.51 36.60 -1.76
C PRO A 143 5.61 36.96 -2.93
N SER A 144 4.88 38.08 -2.81
CA SER A 144 4.27 38.73 -3.95
C SER A 144 5.37 38.93 -4.97
N LYS A 145 5.19 38.45 -6.21
CA LYS A 145 6.05 38.85 -7.32
C LYS A 145 6.16 40.37 -7.24
N LEU A 146 7.29 40.87 -6.77
CA LEU A 146 7.58 42.28 -6.81
C LEU A 146 7.40 42.63 -8.27
N LEU A 147 6.43 43.50 -8.53
CA LEU A 147 6.23 44.14 -9.80
C LEU A 147 7.62 44.53 -10.29
N SER A 148 8.05 43.89 -11.37
CA SER A 148 9.13 44.38 -12.21
C SER A 148 8.67 45.73 -12.76
N ASN A 149 8.77 46.75 -11.91
CA ASN A 149 8.92 48.14 -12.33
C ASN A 149 10.42 48.31 -12.56
N ASP A 150 10.84 48.10 -13.80
CA ASP A 150 11.53 49.09 -14.64
C ASP A 150 12.01 48.44 -15.94
#